data_AF-A0A964ZFP1-F1
#
_entry.id   AF-A0A964ZFP1-F1
#
_cell.length_a   1.000
_cell.length_b   1.000
_cell.length_c   1.000
_cell.angle_alpha   90.00
_cell.angle_beta   90.00
_cell.angle_gamma   90.00
#
_symmetry.space_group_name_H-M   'P 1'
#
loop_
_entity.id
_entity.type
_entity.pdbx_description
1 polymer ?
#
loop_
_entity_poly.entity_id
_entity_poly.type
_entity_poly.pdbx_seq_one_letter_code
_entity_poly.pdbx_strand_id
1 'polypeptide(L)'
;MITQDGLTTAQIEFFKLNGYLVLPNFVDDDACLKLRDQAMNLAKKYCPTPQEATVFTADGTAVHASDDYFLTSGDKIRCFFEKDAFDERGELRQDAHLCLNKLGHAMHDLDP
;
A
#
# COMPACT_ATOMS: atom_id res chain seq x y z
N MET A 1 11.21 -8.02 21.83
CA MET A 1 11.26 -6.73 22.57
C MET A 1 12.31 -5.87 21.92
N ILE A 2 11.89 -4.76 21.33
CA ILE A 2 12.81 -3.67 21.00
C ILE A 2 13.15 -3.05 22.35
N THR A 3 14.41 -3.18 22.77
CA THR A 3 14.90 -2.49 23.96
C THR A 3 15.03 -1.00 23.63
N GLN A 4 14.99 -0.11 24.64
CA GLN A 4 15.20 1.33 24.45
C GLN A 4 16.54 1.67 23.74
N ASP A 5 17.45 0.70 23.63
CA ASP A 5 18.79 0.81 23.06
C ASP A 5 18.89 0.47 21.55
N GLY A 6 17.76 0.27 20.86
CA GLY A 6 17.75 0.03 19.41
C GLY A 6 18.07 -1.42 19.00
N LEU A 7 18.71 -1.62 17.84
CA LEU A 7 19.04 -2.95 17.33
C LEU A 7 20.28 -3.53 18.02
N THR A 8 20.22 -4.79 18.42
CA THR A 8 21.39 -5.51 18.95
C THR A 8 22.47 -5.73 17.87
N THR A 9 23.72 -5.93 18.29
CA THR A 9 24.83 -6.26 17.37
C THR A 9 24.49 -7.46 16.47
N ALA A 10 23.91 -8.52 17.03
CA ALA A 10 23.52 -9.71 16.28
C ALA A 10 22.43 -9.41 15.22
N GLN A 11 21.46 -8.55 15.52
CA GLN A 11 20.44 -8.12 14.56
C GLN A 11 21.04 -7.26 13.44
N ILE A 12 22.00 -6.38 13.76
CA ILE A 12 22.72 -5.58 12.77
C ILE A 12 23.54 -6.48 11.83
N GLU A 13 24.25 -7.46 12.38
CA GLU A 13 25.02 -8.44 11.59
C GLU A 13 24.10 -9.29 10.70
N PHE A 14 22.96 -9.75 11.24
CA PHE A 14 21.96 -10.46 10.45
C PHE A 14 21.44 -9.61 9.28
N PHE A 15 21.08 -8.35 9.53
CA PHE A 15 20.60 -7.45 8.48
C PHE A 15 21.65 -7.23 7.39
N LYS A 16 22.91 -6.99 7.77
CA LYS A 16 24.02 -6.82 6.82
C LYS A 16 24.25 -8.05 5.94
N LEU A 17 24.09 -9.25 6.49
CA LEU A 17 24.29 -10.50 5.76
C LEU A 17 23.10 -10.84 4.84
N ASN A 18 21.88 -10.56 5.29
CA ASN A 18 20.67 -11.09 4.65
C ASN A 18 19.87 -10.03 3.85
N GLY A 19 20.12 -8.74 4.06
CA GLY A 19 19.36 -7.65 3.42
C GLY A 19 17.97 -7.40 4.00
N TYR A 20 17.58 -8.12 5.06
CA TYR A 20 16.34 -7.93 5.80
C TYR A 20 16.50 -8.31 7.28
N LEU A 21 15.54 -7.90 8.11
CA LEU A 21 15.47 -8.25 9.52
C LEU A 21 14.01 -8.39 9.95
N VAL A 22 13.71 -9.45 10.71
CA VAL A 22 12.39 -9.64 11.32
C VAL A 22 12.41 -9.11 12.76
N LEU A 23 11.54 -8.14 13.05
CA LEU A 23 11.35 -7.58 14.38
C LEU A 23 9.94 -7.96 14.87
N PRO A 24 9.80 -9.04 15.66
CA PRO A 24 8.49 -9.45 16.16
C PRO A 24 7.94 -8.40 17.12
N ASN A 25 6.65 -8.11 16.99
CA ASN A 25 5.91 -7.15 17.83
C ASN A 25 6.56 -5.75 17.80
N PHE A 26 6.96 -5.29 16.62
CA PHE A 26 7.51 -3.94 16.43
C PHE A 26 6.46 -2.85 16.61
N VAL A 27 5.23 -3.11 16.17
CA VAL A 27 4.06 -2.24 16.33
C VAL A 27 3.06 -2.96 17.23
N ASP A 28 2.39 -2.21 18.09
CA ASP A 28 1.30 -2.74 18.92
C ASP A 28 0.08 -3.16 18.06
N ASP A 29 -0.63 -4.20 18.50
CA ASP A 29 -1.80 -4.72 17.78
C ASP A 29 -2.88 -3.65 17.59
N ASP A 30 -3.12 -2.80 18.59
CA ASP A 30 -4.08 -1.69 18.51
C ASP A 30 -3.70 -0.66 17.44
N ALA A 31 -2.40 -0.39 17.26
CA ALA A 31 -1.93 0.49 16.20
C ALA A 31 -2.10 -0.15 14.82
N CYS A 32 -1.88 -1.47 14.70
CA CYS A 32 -2.17 -2.22 13.48
C CYS A 32 -3.66 -2.15 13.10
N LEU A 33 -4.56 -2.29 14.08
CA LEU A 33 -6.01 -2.19 13.85
C LEU A 33 -6.41 -0.80 13.40
N LYS A 34 -5.89 0.26 14.05
CA LYS A 34 -6.13 1.66 13.64
C LYS A 34 -5.64 1.93 12.22
N LEU A 35 -4.44 1.46 11.87
CA LEU A 35 -3.89 1.61 10.52
C LEU A 35 -4.78 0.93 9.48
N ARG A 36 -5.25 -0.30 9.77
CA ARG A 36 -6.14 -1.03 8.86
C ARG A 36 -7.46 -0.29 8.65
N ASP A 37 -8.07 0.18 9.73
CA ASP A 37 -9.34 0.90 9.66
C ASP A 37 -9.19 2.22 8.89
N GLN A 38 -8.09 2.93 9.09
CA GLN A 38 -7.80 4.15 8.34
C GLN A 38 -7.52 3.87 6.87
N ALA A 39 -6.79 2.80 6.53
CA ALA A 39 -6.59 2.40 5.14
C ALA A 39 -7.92 2.11 4.42
N MET A 40 -8.90 1.50 5.09
CA MET A 40 -10.24 1.29 4.54
C MET A 40 -10.98 2.61 4.28
N ASN A 41 -10.87 3.58 5.20
CA ASN A 41 -11.44 4.92 5.02
C ASN A 41 -10.79 5.67 3.85
N LEU A 42 -9.46 5.62 3.75
CA LEU A 42 -8.71 6.23 2.65
C LEU A 42 -9.06 5.59 1.31
N ALA A 43 -9.14 4.26 1.24
CA ALA A 43 -9.54 3.55 0.04
C ALA A 43 -10.90 4.03 -0.48
N LYS A 44 -11.88 4.21 0.41
CA LYS A 44 -13.19 4.74 0.04
C LYS A 44 -13.13 6.21 -0.38
N LYS A 45 -12.37 7.03 0.34
CA LYS A 45 -12.24 8.48 0.09
C LYS A 45 -11.54 8.80 -1.22
N TYR A 46 -10.51 8.03 -1.58
CA TYR A 46 -9.65 8.28 -2.74
C TYR A 46 -9.91 7.30 -3.90
N CYS A 47 -11.02 6.56 -3.87
CA CYS A 47 -11.42 5.71 -4.98
C CYS A 47 -11.68 6.58 -6.22
N PRO A 48 -10.92 6.43 -7.31
CA PRO A 48 -11.15 7.16 -8.55
C PRO A 48 -12.41 6.64 -9.26
N THR A 49 -12.84 7.38 -10.28
CA THR A 49 -13.84 6.88 -11.22
C THR A 49 -13.28 5.70 -12.03
N PRO A 50 -14.11 4.81 -12.60
CA PRO A 50 -13.63 3.70 -13.45
C PRO A 50 -12.71 4.14 -14.59
N GLN A 51 -12.91 5.33 -15.15
CA GLN A 51 -12.12 5.87 -16.26
C GLN A 51 -10.73 6.38 -15.81
N GLU A 52 -10.59 6.76 -14.55
CA GLU A 52 -9.35 7.25 -13.94
C GLU A 52 -8.63 6.17 -13.12
N ALA A 53 -9.23 4.98 -13.02
CA ALA A 53 -8.69 3.88 -12.23
C ALA A 53 -7.50 3.22 -12.95
N THR A 54 -6.36 3.21 -12.28
CA THR A 54 -5.19 2.48 -12.74
C THR A 54 -5.21 1.05 -12.20
N VAL A 55 -5.16 0.08 -13.13
CA VAL A 55 -5.13 -1.36 -12.83
C VAL A 55 -3.69 -1.87 -12.90
N PHE A 56 -3.22 -2.51 -11.83
CA PHE A 56 -1.88 -3.09 -11.76
C PHE A 56 -1.84 -4.47 -12.43
N THR A 57 -0.86 -4.69 -13.31
CA THR A 57 -0.61 -6.00 -13.95
C THR A 57 0.85 -6.41 -13.78
N ALA A 58 1.09 -7.65 -13.33
CA ALA A 58 2.45 -8.18 -13.12
C ALA A 58 3.00 -8.96 -14.33
N ASP A 59 2.34 -8.89 -15.50
CA ASP A 59 2.62 -9.72 -16.68
C ASP A 59 3.72 -9.16 -17.60
N GLY A 60 4.49 -8.17 -17.13
CA GLY A 60 5.60 -7.58 -17.89
C GLY A 60 5.20 -6.55 -18.95
N THR A 61 3.90 -6.29 -19.14
CA THR A 61 3.41 -5.21 -20.00
C THR A 61 3.23 -3.89 -19.28
N ALA A 62 3.10 -3.92 -17.94
CA ALA A 62 3.10 -2.81 -16.99
C ALA A 62 2.62 -1.45 -17.52
N VAL A 63 1.50 -1.42 -18.25
CA VAL A 63 0.96 -0.20 -18.89
C VAL A 63 0.65 0.87 -17.84
N HIS A 64 0.32 0.44 -16.61
CA HIS A 64 0.14 1.29 -15.43
C HIS A 64 1.40 2.06 -15.03
N ALA A 65 2.61 1.55 -15.30
CA ALA A 65 3.86 2.21 -14.90
C ALA A 65 4.16 3.44 -15.78
N SER A 66 3.57 3.51 -16.98
CA SER A 66 3.62 4.66 -17.89
C SER A 66 2.40 5.58 -17.77
N ASP A 67 1.45 5.28 -16.89
CA ASP A 67 0.25 6.07 -16.69
C ASP A 67 0.57 7.33 -15.88
N ASP A 68 0.10 8.50 -16.34
CA ASP A 68 0.24 9.78 -15.64
C ASP A 68 -0.34 9.71 -14.22
N TYR A 69 -1.39 8.91 -14.01
CA TYR A 69 -1.96 8.68 -12.68
C TYR A 69 -0.98 7.96 -11.75
N PHE A 70 -0.11 7.08 -12.26
CA PHE A 70 0.95 6.49 -11.46
C PHE A 70 2.14 7.44 -11.31
N LEU A 71 2.65 8.01 -12.41
CA LEU A 71 3.86 8.83 -12.42
C LEU A 71 3.75 10.10 -11.55
N THR A 72 2.54 10.67 -11.44
CA THR A 72 2.30 11.88 -10.64
C THR A 72 1.78 11.59 -9.22
N SER A 73 1.87 10.34 -8.75
CA SER A 73 1.31 9.92 -7.45
C SER A 73 2.26 10.09 -6.25
N GLY A 74 3.50 10.51 -6.50
CA GLY A 74 4.56 10.58 -5.48
C GLY A 74 4.23 11.50 -4.29
N ASP A 75 3.43 12.54 -4.53
CA ASP A 75 2.99 13.52 -3.53
C ASP A 75 1.49 13.40 -3.19
N LYS A 76 0.85 12.25 -3.49
CA LYS A 76 -0.60 12.04 -3.33
C LYS A 76 -0.93 10.75 -2.61
N ILE A 77 -2.18 10.63 -2.17
CA ILE A 77 -2.81 9.37 -1.81
C ILE A 77 -3.70 8.94 -2.99
N ARG A 78 -3.39 7.80 -3.59
CA ARG A 78 -4.04 7.22 -4.77
C ARG A 78 -4.26 5.72 -4.59
N CYS A 79 -5.32 5.26 -5.25
CA CYS A 79 -5.76 3.87 -5.26
C CYS A 79 -5.23 3.16 -6.51
N PHE A 80 -4.61 2.00 -6.33
CA PHE A 80 -4.17 1.14 -7.42
C PHE A 80 -4.83 -0.23 -7.27
N PHE A 81 -5.50 -0.69 -8.33
CA PHE A 81 -6.42 -1.82 -8.26
C PHE A 81 -5.80 -3.11 -8.78
N GLU A 82 -6.29 -4.24 -8.27
CA GLU A 82 -6.00 -5.56 -8.82
C GLU A 82 -6.55 -5.72 -10.24
N LYS A 83 -5.95 -6.61 -11.03
CA LYS A 83 -6.35 -6.88 -12.42
C LYS A 83 -7.83 -7.24 -12.60
N ASP A 84 -8.43 -7.88 -11.59
CA ASP A 84 -9.80 -8.38 -11.62
C ASP A 84 -10.74 -7.53 -10.75
N ALA A 85 -10.32 -6.31 -10.38
CA ALA A 85 -11.08 -5.41 -9.50
C ALA A 85 -12.43 -4.95 -10.09
N PHE A 86 -12.49 -4.81 -11.42
CA PHE A 86 -13.64 -4.27 -12.14
C PHE A 86 -14.42 -5.38 -12.89
N ASP A 87 -15.72 -5.20 -13.03
CA ASP A 87 -16.60 -6.06 -13.81
C ASP A 87 -16.65 -5.65 -15.30
N GLU A 88 -17.47 -6.35 -16.08
CA GLU A 88 -17.62 -6.10 -17.53
C GLU A 88 -18.25 -4.72 -17.83
N ARG A 89 -18.84 -4.06 -16.84
CA ARG A 89 -19.42 -2.71 -16.95
C ARG A 89 -18.44 -1.63 -16.49
N GLY A 90 -17.27 -2.01 -15.98
CA GLY A 90 -16.28 -1.11 -15.41
C GLY A 90 -16.57 -0.74 -13.95
N GLU A 91 -17.50 -1.41 -13.28
CA GLU A 91 -17.81 -1.14 -11.87
C GLU A 91 -16.97 -2.02 -10.95
N LEU A 92 -16.66 -1.54 -9.74
CA LEU A 92 -15.95 -2.37 -8.76
C LEU A 92 -16.78 -3.59 -8.38
N ARG A 93 -16.14 -4.77 -8.37
CA ARG A 93 -16.80 -6.03 -8.01
C ARG A 93 -17.15 -6.12 -6.53
N GLN A 94 -16.44 -5.37 -5.69
CA GLN A 94 -16.57 -5.36 -4.23
C GLN A 94 -16.25 -3.96 -3.69
N ASP A 95 -16.27 -3.79 -2.37
CA ASP A 95 -15.81 -2.56 -1.74
C ASP A 95 -14.36 -2.25 -2.13
N ALA A 96 -14.03 -0.97 -2.32
CA ALA A 96 -12.72 -0.54 -2.82
C ALA A 96 -11.55 -1.21 -2.09
N HIS A 97 -11.59 -1.27 -0.75
CA HIS A 97 -10.52 -1.88 0.05
C HIS A 97 -10.27 -3.38 -0.22
N LEU A 98 -11.23 -4.11 -0.80
CA LEU A 98 -11.09 -5.51 -1.22
C LEU A 98 -10.59 -5.65 -2.66
N CYS A 99 -10.66 -4.59 -3.45
CA CYS A 99 -10.25 -4.55 -4.85
C CYS A 99 -8.86 -3.91 -5.06
N LEU A 100 -8.28 -3.29 -4.03
CA LEU A 100 -6.99 -2.64 -4.11
C LEU A 100 -5.84 -3.64 -4.12
N ASN A 101 -4.86 -3.36 -4.99
CA ASN A 101 -3.51 -3.92 -4.87
C ASN A 101 -2.70 -3.12 -3.84
N LYS A 102 -2.76 -1.78 -3.89
CA LYS A 102 -2.08 -0.89 -2.94
C LYS A 102 -2.71 0.51 -2.84
N LEU A 103 -2.40 1.18 -1.74
CA LEU A 103 -2.54 2.63 -1.56
C LEU A 103 -1.15 3.26 -1.54
N GLY A 104 -0.97 4.40 -2.20
CA GLY A 104 0.31 5.10 -2.23
C GLY A 104 0.21 6.52 -2.79
N HIS A 105 1.24 7.35 -2.71
CA HIS A 105 2.57 7.08 -2.13
C HIS A 105 2.91 8.01 -0.94
N ALA A 106 2.13 9.06 -0.71
CA ALA A 106 2.41 10.08 0.32
C ALA A 106 1.48 9.98 1.55
N MET A 107 1.02 8.78 1.92
CA MET A 107 0.19 8.61 3.13
C MET A 107 0.92 9.11 4.39
N HIS A 108 2.23 8.91 4.46
CA HIS A 108 3.07 9.36 5.58
C HIS A 108 3.15 10.89 5.73
N ASP A 109 2.85 11.65 4.68
CA ASP A 109 2.84 13.12 4.69
C ASP A 109 1.43 13.69 4.87
N LEU A 110 0.41 12.99 4.35
CA LEU A 110 -0.93 13.52 4.14
C LEU A 110 -2.02 12.91 5.03
N ASP A 111 -1.75 11.78 5.70
CA ASP A 111 -2.67 11.11 6.61
C ASP A 111 -2.11 11.13 8.05
N PRO A 112 -2.78 11.81 9.00
CA PRO A 112 -2.28 12.03 10.36
C PRO A 112 -2.44 10.83 11.31
#